data_AF-A0AAJ3RTN5-F1
#
_entry.id   AF-A0AAJ3RTN5-F1
#
_cell.length_a   1.000
_cell.length_b   1.000
_cell.length_c   1.000
_cell.angle_alpha   90.00
_cell.angle_beta   90.00
_cell.angle_gamma   90.00
#
_symmetry.space_group_name_H-M   'P 1'
#
loop_
_entity.id
_entity.type
_entity.pdbx_description
1 polymer ?
#
loop_
_entity_poly.entity_id
_entity_poly.type
_entity_poly.pdbx_seq_one_letter_code
_entity_poly.pdbx_strand_id
1 'polypeptide(L)'
;MASCSDEDRNRIPNITPSKIELSTAHPEGFFQFMEGDYAMYEFRIDYGKNDTEVSKRITKEISSKEQTVVELSDGNKATIYCKNGILQKIEFDFMTISKVQTGKYKVQLNKNSIQQVPVAISFGFSVPDGISTIGITFK
;
A
#
# COMPACT_ATOMS: atom_id res chain seq x y z
N MET A 1 8.17 30.34 -29.74
CA MET A 1 7.14 29.63 -28.95
C MET A 1 7.45 28.14 -29.00
N ALA A 2 8.14 27.63 -27.99
CA ALA A 2 8.23 26.20 -27.74
C ALA A 2 7.35 25.94 -26.52
N SER A 3 6.12 25.51 -26.78
CA SER A 3 5.21 24.98 -25.76
C SER A 3 5.68 23.57 -25.45
N CYS A 4 6.63 23.43 -24.53
CA CYS A 4 6.86 22.15 -23.88
C CYS A 4 5.79 22.06 -22.79
N SER A 5 4.66 21.45 -23.15
CA SER A 5 3.53 21.22 -22.27
C SER A 5 3.99 20.58 -20.96
N ASP A 6 3.66 21.18 -19.82
CA ASP A 6 3.85 20.60 -18.48
C ASP A 6 2.98 19.34 -18.22
N GLU A 7 2.30 18.83 -19.26
CA GLU A 7 1.36 17.69 -19.16
C GLU A 7 2.01 16.30 -19.17
N ASP A 8 3.32 16.18 -19.45
CA ASP A 8 4.03 14.89 -19.41
C ASP A 8 4.82 14.64 -18.11
N ARG A 9 4.84 15.58 -17.17
CA ARG A 9 5.62 15.44 -15.92
C ARG A 9 4.96 14.58 -14.83
N ASN A 10 3.73 14.11 -15.02
CA ASN A 10 2.94 13.53 -13.92
C ASN A 10 2.24 12.20 -14.22
N ARG A 11 2.62 11.49 -15.29
CA ARG A 11 2.15 10.12 -15.53
C ARG A 11 3.29 9.14 -15.32
N ILE A 12 3.39 8.60 -14.11
CA ILE A 12 3.89 7.24 -13.94
C ILE A 12 2.67 6.38 -13.58
N PRO A 13 1.84 5.98 -14.56
CA PRO A 13 0.62 5.25 -14.29
C PRO A 13 0.95 3.76 -14.21
N ASN A 14 1.83 3.37 -13.30
CA ASN A 14 2.20 1.96 -13.20
C ASN A 14 1.22 1.16 -12.34
N ILE A 15 0.13 1.71 -11.80
CA ILE A 15 -0.87 0.95 -11.01
C ILE A 15 -2.30 1.23 -11.48
N THR A 16 -3.06 0.16 -11.76
CA THR A 16 -4.49 0.23 -12.11
C THR A 16 -5.33 -0.72 -11.23
N PRO A 17 -6.43 -0.23 -10.61
CA PRO A 17 -6.73 1.19 -10.36
C PRO A 17 -5.73 1.78 -9.36
N SER A 18 -5.55 3.11 -9.36
CA SER A 18 -4.70 3.82 -8.39
C SER A 18 -5.42 4.17 -7.07
N LYS A 19 -6.73 3.91 -7.00
CA LYS A 19 -7.55 4.04 -5.80
C LYS A 19 -8.55 2.90 -5.69
N ILE A 20 -8.76 2.40 -4.47
CA ILE A 20 -9.77 1.38 -4.14
C ILE A 20 -10.54 1.84 -2.91
N GLU A 21 -11.85 1.65 -2.92
CA GLU A 21 -12.70 1.81 -1.74
C GLU A 21 -13.06 0.44 -1.18
N LEU A 22 -12.81 0.24 0.11
CA LEU A 22 -13.23 -0.95 0.85
C LEU A 22 -14.36 -0.58 1.81
N SER A 23 -15.38 -1.43 1.87
CA SER A 23 -16.50 -1.31 2.80
C SER A 23 -17.03 -2.69 3.18
N THR A 24 -18.00 -2.75 4.08
CA THR A 24 -18.68 -4.01 4.41
C THR A 24 -19.41 -4.64 3.21
N ALA A 25 -19.92 -3.81 2.28
CA ALA A 25 -20.57 -4.25 1.05
C ALA A 25 -19.56 -4.68 -0.04
N HIS A 26 -18.40 -4.02 -0.06
CA HIS A 26 -17.31 -4.30 -1.00
C HIS A 26 -16.00 -4.51 -0.21
N PRO A 27 -15.84 -5.67 0.46
CA PRO A 27 -14.73 -5.88 1.39
C PRO A 27 -13.42 -6.22 0.69
N GLU A 28 -13.38 -6.28 -0.65
CA GLU A 28 -12.23 -6.72 -1.42
C GLU A 28 -12.02 -5.83 -2.64
N GLY A 29 -10.76 -5.60 -3.00
CA GLY A 29 -10.37 -4.93 -4.23
C GLY A 29 -9.05 -5.46 -4.75
N PHE A 30 -8.76 -5.16 -6.02
CA PHE A 30 -7.52 -5.59 -6.67
C PHE A 30 -6.87 -4.41 -7.36
N PHE A 31 -5.54 -4.34 -7.30
CA PHE A 31 -4.75 -3.44 -8.13
C PHE A 31 -3.61 -4.20 -8.79
N GLN A 32 -3.15 -3.69 -9.92
CA GLN A 32 -2.14 -4.34 -10.72
C GLN A 32 -1.16 -3.34 -11.34
N PHE A 33 0.10 -3.74 -11.38
CA PHE A 33 1.14 -3.10 -12.16
C PHE A 33 1.09 -3.47 -13.64
N MET A 34 1.44 -2.52 -14.51
CA MET A 34 1.55 -2.82 -15.96
C MET A 34 2.61 -3.91 -16.22
N GLU A 35 3.75 -3.83 -15.53
CA GLU A 35 4.85 -4.77 -15.72
C GLU A 35 5.46 -5.22 -14.39
N GLY A 36 5.73 -6.52 -14.28
CA GLY A 36 6.59 -7.08 -13.24
C GLY A 36 6.13 -6.89 -11.79
N ASP A 37 7.04 -7.19 -10.88
CA ASP A 37 6.90 -6.91 -9.45
C ASP A 37 7.82 -5.76 -9.08
N TYR A 38 7.35 -4.89 -8.18
CA TYR A 38 8.13 -3.78 -7.66
C TYR A 38 8.30 -3.88 -6.16
N ALA A 39 9.45 -3.39 -5.68
CA ALA A 39 9.73 -3.33 -4.26
C ALA A 39 8.81 -2.29 -3.60
N MET A 40 8.17 -2.69 -2.51
CA MET A 40 7.43 -1.74 -1.69
C MET A 40 8.41 -0.82 -0.96
N TYR A 41 8.13 0.49 -0.96
CA TYR A 41 8.96 1.52 -0.35
C TYR A 41 8.41 1.97 1.00
N GLU A 42 7.10 2.24 1.09
CA GLU A 42 6.47 2.71 2.32
C GLU A 42 4.96 2.44 2.34
N PHE A 43 4.37 2.52 3.53
CA PHE A 43 2.94 2.74 3.69
C PHE A 43 2.66 3.89 4.62
N ARG A 44 1.50 4.53 4.42
CA ARG A 44 1.00 5.62 5.27
C ARG A 44 -0.46 5.42 5.60
N ILE A 45 -0.81 5.49 6.87
CA ILE A 45 -2.16 5.32 7.42
C ILE A 45 -2.64 6.69 7.90
N ASP A 46 -3.83 7.07 7.46
CA ASP A 46 -4.50 8.31 7.86
C ASP A 46 -5.77 7.96 8.65
N TYR A 47 -5.89 8.48 9.88
CA TYR A 47 -7.07 8.33 10.73
C TYR A 47 -8.03 9.54 10.69
N GLY A 48 -7.77 10.53 9.82
CA GLY A 48 -8.64 11.67 9.55
C GLY A 48 -8.61 12.76 10.63
N LYS A 49 -7.63 12.71 11.54
CA LYS A 49 -7.39 13.72 12.58
C LYS A 49 -6.00 14.31 12.40
N ASN A 50 -5.85 15.62 12.62
CA ASN A 50 -4.54 16.27 12.60
C ASN A 50 -3.54 15.52 13.52
N ASP A 51 -2.31 15.35 13.05
CA ASP A 51 -1.20 14.66 13.75
C ASP A 51 -1.38 13.15 14.02
N THR A 52 -2.28 12.48 13.29
CA THR A 52 -2.48 11.02 13.41
C THR A 52 -2.00 10.21 12.21
N GLU A 53 -1.28 10.81 11.27
CA GLU A 53 -0.68 10.06 10.16
C GLU A 53 0.44 9.15 10.67
N VAL A 54 0.33 7.86 10.39
CA VAL A 54 1.32 6.85 10.74
C VAL A 54 1.99 6.39 9.46
N SER A 55 3.32 6.51 9.38
CA SER A 55 4.07 6.06 8.21
C SER A 55 5.15 5.05 8.57
N LYS A 56 5.40 4.11 7.66
CA LYS A 56 6.46 3.11 7.81
C LYS A 56 7.17 2.88 6.48
N ARG A 57 8.47 3.13 6.46
CA ARG A 57 9.35 2.73 5.35
C ARG A 57 9.69 1.24 5.43
N ILE A 58 9.65 0.58 4.29
CA ILE A 58 10.10 -0.80 4.11
C ILE A 58 11.59 -0.76 3.79
N THR A 59 12.40 -1.02 4.81
CA THR A 59 13.86 -1.03 4.65
C THR A 59 14.33 -2.32 3.97
N LYS A 60 15.60 -2.34 3.54
CA LYS A 60 16.26 -3.57 3.06
C LYS A 60 16.24 -4.67 4.12
N GLU A 61 16.32 -4.32 5.40
CA GLU A 61 16.27 -5.29 6.50
C GLU A 61 14.89 -5.95 6.64
N ILE A 62 13.81 -5.18 6.49
CA ILE A 62 12.45 -5.72 6.54
C ILE A 62 12.20 -6.62 5.32
N SER A 63 12.63 -6.17 4.13
CA SER A 63 12.40 -6.89 2.87
C SER A 63 13.30 -8.10 2.66
N SER A 64 14.42 -8.22 3.38
CA SER A 64 15.30 -9.40 3.33
C SER A 64 14.85 -10.54 4.24
N LYS A 65 13.92 -10.31 5.17
CA LYS A 65 13.34 -11.33 6.05
C LYS A 65 12.05 -11.86 5.44
N GLU A 66 11.79 -13.16 5.61
CA GLU A 66 10.53 -13.76 5.14
C GLU A 66 9.31 -13.19 5.86
N GLN A 67 9.46 -12.87 7.14
CA GLN A 67 8.45 -12.27 8.00
C GLN A 67 9.09 -11.26 8.95
N THR A 68 8.45 -10.11 9.12
CA THR A 68 8.81 -9.10 10.12
C THR A 68 7.54 -8.53 10.76
N VAL A 69 7.47 -8.52 12.08
CA VAL A 69 6.44 -7.76 12.82
C VAL A 69 7.01 -6.38 13.13
N VAL A 70 6.28 -5.33 12.77
CA VAL A 70 6.64 -3.95 13.09
C VAL A 70 5.58 -3.32 13.97
N GLU A 71 6.03 -2.66 15.03
CA GLU A 71 5.21 -1.77 15.84
C GLU A 71 5.20 -0.39 15.18
N LEU A 72 4.02 0.22 15.14
CA LEU A 72 3.73 1.52 14.56
C LEU A 72 3.66 2.58 15.66
N SER A 73 3.75 3.85 15.27
CA SER A 73 3.78 4.96 16.24
C SER A 73 2.46 5.14 17.02
N ASP A 74 1.36 4.57 16.53
CA ASP A 74 0.06 4.51 17.17
C ASP A 74 -0.10 3.29 18.11
N GLY A 75 0.95 2.47 18.26
CA GLY A 75 0.95 1.23 19.05
C GLY A 75 0.36 0.02 18.32
N ASN A 76 -0.16 0.20 17.10
CA ASN A 76 -0.66 -0.91 16.29
C ASN A 76 0.51 -1.69 15.68
N LYS A 77 0.22 -2.91 15.21
CA LYS A 77 1.22 -3.78 14.61
C LYS A 77 0.86 -4.08 13.17
N ALA A 78 1.90 -4.21 12.34
CA ALA A 78 1.78 -4.78 11.01
C ALA A 78 2.72 -5.97 10.87
N THR A 79 2.22 -7.07 10.34
CA THR A 79 3.05 -8.24 10.00
C THR A 79 3.31 -8.24 8.50
N ILE A 80 4.57 -8.09 8.13
CA ILE A 80 5.02 -7.92 6.75
C ILE A 80 5.70 -9.22 6.31
N TYR A 81 5.29 -9.75 5.17
CA TYR A 81 5.85 -10.95 4.56
C TYR A 81 6.47 -10.60 3.21
N CYS A 82 7.73 -10.99 3.03
CA CYS A 82 8.50 -10.71 1.83
C CYS A 82 9.14 -12.01 1.30
N LYS A 83 9.37 -12.07 -0.01
CA LYS A 83 10.13 -13.14 -0.65
C LYS A 83 11.07 -12.51 -1.66
N ASN A 84 12.37 -12.74 -1.48
CA ASN A 84 13.42 -12.16 -2.33
C ASN A 84 13.29 -10.63 -2.50
N GLY A 85 12.98 -9.90 -1.42
CA GLY A 85 12.79 -8.44 -1.47
C GLY A 85 11.43 -7.96 -2.00
N ILE A 86 10.58 -8.86 -2.49
CA ILE A 86 9.25 -8.54 -3.02
C ILE A 86 8.17 -8.81 -1.97
N LEU A 87 7.30 -7.82 -1.77
CA LEU A 87 6.16 -7.95 -0.86
C LEU A 87 5.24 -9.10 -1.28
N GLN A 88 4.96 -10.01 -0.36
CA GLN A 88 3.95 -11.06 -0.52
C GLN A 88 2.67 -10.71 0.21
N LYS A 89 2.75 -10.13 1.41
CA LYS A 89 1.58 -9.84 2.23
C LYS A 89 1.90 -8.82 3.31
N ILE A 90 0.93 -7.98 3.68
CA ILE A 90 0.93 -7.27 4.97
C ILE A 90 -0.40 -7.53 5.65
N GLU A 91 -0.33 -7.90 6.92
CA GLU A 91 -1.47 -8.00 7.82
C GLU A 91 -1.50 -6.79 8.74
N PHE A 92 -2.57 -6.02 8.63
CA PHE A 92 -2.99 -5.05 9.64
C PHE A 92 -4.20 -5.63 10.38
N ASP A 93 -4.57 -5.07 11.54
CA ASP A 93 -5.77 -5.51 12.24
C ASP A 93 -7.05 -5.24 11.43
N PHE A 94 -7.09 -4.14 10.67
CA PHE A 94 -8.25 -3.71 9.89
C PHE A 94 -8.28 -4.21 8.43
N MET A 95 -7.13 -4.54 7.83
CA MET A 95 -7.07 -5.02 6.45
C MET A 95 -5.87 -5.92 6.18
N THR A 96 -5.93 -6.64 5.06
CA THR A 96 -4.78 -7.36 4.49
C THR A 96 -4.51 -6.87 3.07
N ILE A 97 -3.24 -6.69 2.72
CA ILE A 97 -2.77 -6.63 1.32
C ILE A 97 -2.01 -7.92 1.03
N SER A 98 -2.28 -8.56 -0.10
CA SER A 98 -1.64 -9.83 -0.47
C SER A 98 -1.37 -9.89 -1.97
N LYS A 99 -0.20 -10.37 -2.33
CA LYS A 99 0.18 -10.64 -3.72
C LYS A 99 -0.58 -11.86 -4.22
N VAL A 100 -1.21 -11.74 -5.38
CA VAL A 100 -1.97 -12.85 -6.01
C VAL A 100 -1.25 -13.42 -7.23
N GLN A 101 -0.51 -12.59 -7.96
CA GLN A 101 0.37 -12.99 -9.07
C GLN A 101 1.39 -11.88 -9.30
N THR A 102 2.28 -12.03 -10.29
CA THR A 102 3.20 -10.96 -10.72
C THR A 102 2.47 -9.66 -10.98
N GLY A 103 2.90 -8.61 -10.29
CA GLY A 103 2.36 -7.25 -10.37
C GLY A 103 0.98 -7.06 -9.78
N LYS A 104 0.27 -8.10 -9.34
CA LYS A 104 -1.13 -7.98 -8.92
C LYS A 104 -1.30 -8.28 -7.43
N TYR A 105 -2.04 -7.41 -6.78
CA TYR A 105 -2.31 -7.47 -5.35
C TYR A 105 -3.82 -7.42 -5.10
N LYS A 106 -4.25 -8.14 -4.07
CA LYS A 106 -5.56 -8.08 -3.47
C LYS A 106 -5.46 -7.30 -2.17
N VAL A 107 -6.40 -6.39 -1.95
CA VAL A 107 -6.66 -5.75 -0.66
C VAL A 107 -7.99 -6.25 -0.11
N GLN A 108 -8.06 -6.50 1.19
CA GLN A 108 -9.25 -7.06 1.81
C GLN A 108 -9.46 -6.49 3.21
N LEU A 109 -10.68 -6.05 3.51
CA LEU A 109 -11.11 -5.61 4.83
C LEU A 109 -11.24 -6.81 5.78
N ASN A 110 -10.73 -6.67 6.99
CA ASN A 110 -10.87 -7.69 8.04
C ASN A 110 -12.18 -7.46 8.80
N LYS A 111 -13.02 -8.50 8.93
CA LYS A 111 -14.35 -8.41 9.56
C LYS A 111 -14.35 -8.10 11.06
N ASN A 112 -13.19 -8.25 11.73
CA ASN A 112 -13.06 -8.20 13.18
C ASN A 112 -12.21 -7.02 13.67
N SER A 113 -12.18 -5.89 12.95
CA SER A 113 -11.45 -4.70 13.44
C SER A 113 -12.16 -4.13 14.67
N ILE A 114 -11.72 -4.53 15.87
CA ILE A 114 -12.20 -3.99 17.15
C ILE A 114 -11.66 -2.57 17.37
N GLN A 115 -10.60 -2.20 16.65
CA GLN A 115 -9.97 -0.88 16.70
C GLN A 115 -10.47 0.06 15.60
N GLN A 116 -10.24 1.35 15.84
CA GLN A 116 -10.58 2.44 14.92
C GLN A 116 -10.04 2.15 13.51
N VAL A 117 -10.95 1.97 12.55
CA VAL A 117 -10.58 1.84 11.14
C VAL A 117 -10.08 3.20 10.65
N PRO A 118 -8.91 3.27 9.97
CA PRO A 118 -8.43 4.51 9.39
C PRO A 118 -9.36 5.03 8.29
N VAL A 119 -9.26 6.31 7.93
CA VAL A 119 -10.00 6.86 6.77
C VAL A 119 -9.36 6.44 5.46
N ALA A 120 -8.03 6.30 5.45
CA ALA A 120 -7.28 5.86 4.29
C ALA A 120 -5.95 5.19 4.66
N ILE A 121 -5.43 4.37 3.75
CA ILE A 121 -4.05 3.90 3.76
C ILE A 121 -3.49 3.98 2.34
N SER A 122 -2.23 4.34 2.19
CA SER A 122 -1.53 4.33 0.91
C SER A 122 -0.32 3.43 0.95
N PHE A 123 -0.02 2.79 -0.18
CA PHE A 123 1.16 1.95 -0.37
C PHE A 123 1.99 2.51 -1.53
N GLY A 124 3.24 2.87 -1.26
CA GLY A 124 4.21 3.35 -2.24
C GLY A 124 5.15 2.24 -2.69
N PHE A 125 5.35 2.12 -3.99
CA PHE A 125 6.24 1.13 -4.61
C PHE A 125 7.30 1.82 -5.48
N SER A 126 8.54 1.36 -5.37
CA SER A 126 9.67 1.83 -6.17
C SER A 126 9.61 1.23 -7.57
N VAL A 127 9.34 2.09 -8.56
CA VAL A 127 9.34 1.76 -9.99
C VAL A 127 10.50 2.49 -10.69
N PRO A 128 10.93 2.10 -11.91
CA PRO A 128 12.09 2.70 -12.58
C PRO A 128 12.06 4.23 -12.65
N ASP A 129 10.87 4.80 -12.87
CA ASP A 129 10.69 6.24 -13.08
C ASP A 129 10.35 7.02 -11.78
N GLY A 130 10.23 6.34 -10.63
CA GLY A 130 9.89 7.01 -9.35
C GLY A 130 9.14 6.14 -8.35
N ILE A 131 8.12 6.72 -7.71
CA ILE A 131 7.24 6.02 -6.76
C ILE A 131 5.83 5.98 -7.33
N SER A 132 5.28 4.77 -7.46
CA SER A 132 3.86 4.56 -7.76
C SER A 132 3.10 4.27 -6.49
N THR A 133 1.95 4.94 -6.30
CA THR A 133 1.17 4.86 -5.08
C THR A 133 -0.25 4.38 -5.37
N ILE A 134 -0.74 3.45 -4.56
CA ILE A 134 -2.14 3.04 -4.50
C ILE A 134 -2.75 3.57 -3.20
N GLY A 135 -3.91 4.22 -3.29
CA GLY A 135 -4.69 4.67 -2.14
C GLY A 135 -5.87 3.75 -1.87
N ILE A 136 -6.07 3.34 -0.63
CA ILE A 136 -7.21 2.56 -0.16
C ILE A 136 -7.99 3.43 0.83
N THR A 137 -9.28 3.62 0.60
CA THR A 137 -10.17 4.33 1.51
C THR A 137 -11.16 3.38 2.15
N PHE A 138 -11.62 3.69 3.36
CA PHE A 138 -12.54 2.86 4.12
C PHE A 138 -13.88 3.57 4.34
N LYS A 139 -14.99 2.85 4.13
CA LYS A 139 -16.35 3.32 4.37
C LYS A 139 -17.17 2.33 5.20
#